data_AF-A0A8C8W5C2-F1
#
_entry.id   AF-A0A8C8W5C2-F1
#
_cell.length_a   1.000
_cell.length_b   1.000
_cell.length_c   1.000
_cell.angle_alpha   90.00
_cell.angle_beta   90.00
_cell.angle_gamma   90.00
#
_symmetry.space_group_name_H-M   'P 1'
#
loop_
_entity.id
_entity.type
_entity.pdbx_description
1 polymer ?
#
loop_
_entity_poly.entity_id
_entity_poly.type
_entity_poly.pdbx_seq_one_letter_code
_entity_poly.pdbx_strand_id
1 'polypeptide(L)'
;MSTAAFHISSLLEKMTSSDKDFRFMATSDLMAELQKDSIQLDEDSERKVVRTLLRLLEDRSGEVQNLAVKCHRKEDRFWGRY
;
A
#
# COMPACT_ATOMS: atom_id res chain seq x y z
N MET A 1 -18.50 -7.08 -6.48
CA MET A 1 -17.23 -6.33 -6.56
C MET A 1 -16.85 -5.94 -5.15
N SER A 2 -15.68 -6.39 -4.67
CA SER A 2 -15.25 -6.20 -3.29
C SER A 2 -15.08 -4.70 -2.98
N THR A 3 -15.79 -4.20 -1.97
CA THR A 3 -15.72 -2.80 -1.52
C THR A 3 -14.28 -2.39 -1.16
N ALA A 4 -13.50 -3.33 -0.65
CA ALA A 4 -12.07 -3.17 -0.36
C ALA A 4 -11.22 -2.82 -1.59
N ALA A 5 -11.44 -3.46 -2.74
CA ALA A 5 -10.65 -3.20 -3.96
C ALA A 5 -10.87 -1.77 -4.48
N PHE A 6 -12.09 -1.25 -4.36
CA PHE A 6 -12.42 0.13 -4.75
C PHE A 6 -11.78 1.14 -3.79
N HIS A 7 -11.79 0.83 -2.49
CA HIS A 7 -11.14 1.64 -1.47
C HIS A 7 -9.61 1.71 -1.68
N ILE A 8 -8.98 0.55 -1.90
CA ILE A 8 -7.53 0.45 -2.17
C ILE A 8 -7.16 1.22 -3.43
N SER A 9 -7.94 1.09 -4.50
CA SER A 9 -7.71 1.87 -5.74
C SER A 9 -7.68 3.37 -5.47
N SER A 10 -8.60 3.89 -4.64
CA SER A 10 -8.60 5.30 -4.23
C SER A 10 -7.39 5.68 -3.38
N LEU A 11 -6.91 4.79 -2.50
CA LEU A 11 -5.68 5.01 -1.73
C LEU A 11 -4.45 5.08 -2.63
N LEU A 12 -4.34 4.18 -3.62
CA LEU A 12 -3.22 4.14 -4.56
C LEU A 12 -3.10 5.43 -5.38
N GLU A 13 -4.22 6.03 -5.79
CA GLU A 13 -4.20 7.33 -6.46
C GLU A 13 -3.64 8.43 -5.54
N LYS A 14 -4.07 8.47 -4.28
CA LYS A 14 -3.60 9.45 -3.28
C LYS A 14 -2.10 9.28 -2.96
N MET A 15 -1.55 8.07 -3.06
CA MET A 15 -0.11 7.82 -2.91
C MET A 15 0.75 8.44 -4.01
N THR A 16 0.17 8.83 -5.14
CA THR A 16 0.88 9.55 -6.22
C THR A 16 0.74 11.06 -6.14
N SER A 17 0.04 11.58 -5.11
CA SER A 17 -0.15 13.02 -4.92
C SER A 17 1.18 13.75 -4.73
N SER A 18 1.25 15.02 -5.15
CA SER A 18 2.41 15.88 -4.90
C SER A 18 2.58 16.22 -3.42
N ASP A 19 1.50 16.15 -2.65
CA ASP A 19 1.44 16.47 -1.23
C ASP A 19 1.94 15.29 -0.37
N LYS A 20 2.94 15.56 0.49
CA LYS A 20 3.55 14.57 1.37
C LYS A 20 2.54 13.95 2.33
N ASP A 21 1.64 14.75 2.89
CA ASP A 21 0.73 14.29 3.93
C ASP A 21 -0.37 13.41 3.33
N PHE A 22 -0.82 13.72 2.11
CA PHE A 22 -1.69 12.81 1.36
C PHE A 22 -1.02 11.46 1.06
N ARG A 23 0.25 11.48 0.63
CA ARG A 23 1.00 10.23 0.39
C ARG A 23 1.17 9.42 1.67
N PHE A 24 1.50 10.09 2.77
CA PHE A 24 1.67 9.47 4.08
C PHE A 24 0.37 8.85 4.60
N MET A 25 -0.72 9.64 4.63
CA MET A 25 -2.05 9.17 5.07
C MET A 25 -2.50 7.96 4.23
N ALA A 26 -2.39 8.05 2.91
CA ALA A 26 -2.80 6.95 2.04
C ALA A 26 -1.97 5.67 2.29
N THR A 27 -0.66 5.81 2.47
CA THR A 27 0.24 4.67 2.74
C THR A 27 -0.07 4.02 4.09
N SER A 28 -0.36 4.83 5.11
CA SER A 28 -0.78 4.36 6.43
C SER A 28 -2.13 3.62 6.37
N ASP A 29 -3.11 4.20 5.68
CA ASP A 29 -4.44 3.59 5.53
C ASP A 29 -4.36 2.25 4.77
N LEU A 30 -3.57 2.19 3.70
CA LEU A 30 -3.35 0.95 2.96
C LEU A 30 -2.72 -0.12 3.85
N MET A 31 -1.73 0.24 4.67
CA MET A 31 -1.12 -0.70 5.61
C MET A 31 -2.14 -1.24 6.62
N ALA A 32 -3.07 -0.41 7.09
CA ALA A 32 -4.14 -0.83 7.98
C ALA A 32 -5.16 -1.75 7.30
N GLU A 33 -5.50 -1.48 6.03
CA GLU A 33 -6.38 -2.37 5.25
C GLU A 33 -5.73 -3.73 4.98
N LEU A 34 -4.44 -3.76 4.62
CA LEU A 34 -3.67 -5.00 4.41
C LEU A 34 -3.49 -5.81 5.71
N GLN A 35 -3.65 -5.20 6.88
CA GLN A 35 -3.65 -5.89 8.17
C GLN A 35 -4.96 -6.60 8.50
N LYS A 36 -6.03 -6.37 7.73
CA LYS A 36 -7.31 -7.03 7.97
C LYS A 36 -7.27 -8.43 7.37
N ASP A 37 -7.52 -9.45 8.19
CA ASP A 37 -7.54 -10.87 7.76
C ASP A 37 -8.61 -11.18 6.70
N SER A 38 -9.58 -10.29 6.49
CA SER A 38 -10.69 -10.45 5.55
C SER A 38 -10.46 -9.77 4.20
N ILE A 39 -9.29 -9.18 3.97
CA ILE A 39 -9.00 -8.51 2.70
C ILE A 39 -8.91 -9.54 1.57
N GLN A 40 -9.77 -9.39 0.56
CA GLN A 40 -9.71 -10.18 -0.67
C GLN A 40 -9.37 -9.23 -1.82
N LEU A 41 -8.12 -9.33 -2.27
CA LEU A 41 -7.64 -8.69 -3.48
C LEU A 41 -7.59 -9.72 -4.61
N ASP A 42 -7.90 -9.26 -5.82
CA ASP A 42 -7.61 -9.99 -7.04
C ASP A 42 -6.15 -9.73 -7.48
N GLU A 43 -5.64 -10.62 -8.32
CA GLU A 43 -4.23 -10.59 -8.77
C GLU A 43 -3.84 -9.23 -9.38
N ASP A 44 -4.74 -8.58 -10.11
CA ASP A 44 -4.49 -7.26 -10.70
C ASP A 44 -4.35 -6.16 -9.63
N SER A 45 -5.15 -6.21 -8.56
CA SER A 45 -5.06 -5.26 -7.45
C SER A 45 -3.80 -5.48 -6.64
N GLU A 46 -3.40 -6.73 -6.39
CA GLU A 46 -2.14 -7.06 -5.70
C GLU A 46 -0.93 -6.51 -6.46
N ARG A 47 -0.87 -6.75 -7.77
CA ARG A 47 0.20 -6.23 -8.63
C ARG A 47 0.29 -4.70 -8.58
N LYS A 48 -0.86 -4.00 -8.53
CA LYS A 48 -0.90 -2.53 -8.40
C LYS A 48 -0.42 -2.05 -7.03
N VAL A 49 -0.79 -2.75 -5.96
CA VAL A 49 -0.33 -2.46 -4.59
C VAL A 49 1.19 -2.58 -4.52
N VAL A 50 1.74 -3.73 -4.95
CA VAL A 50 3.19 -3.98 -4.96
C VAL A 50 3.92 -2.91 -5.77
N ARG A 51 3.46 -2.61 -6.99
CA ARG A 51 4.10 -1.59 -7.83
C ARG A 51 4.10 -0.20 -7.19
N THR A 52 3.02 0.16 -6.50
CA THR A 52 2.92 1.45 -5.81
C THR A 52 3.83 1.48 -4.58
N LEU A 53 3.87 0.43 -3.78
CA LEU A 53 4.79 0.32 -2.64
C LEU A 53 6.25 0.42 -3.07
N LEU A 54 6.64 -0.24 -4.16
CA LEU A 54 8.00 -0.13 -4.73
C LEU A 54 8.36 1.32 -5.10
N ARG A 55 7.42 2.09 -5.66
CA ARG A 55 7.63 3.52 -5.94
C ARG A 55 7.78 4.35 -4.68
N LEU A 56 7.02 4.04 -3.62
CA LEU A 56 7.11 4.76 -2.35
C LEU A 56 8.41 4.47 -1.59
N LEU A 57 9.07 3.34 -1.86
CA LEU A 57 10.45 3.11 -1.37
C LEU A 57 11.45 4.10 -1.97
N GLU A 58 11.14 4.71 -3.10
CA GLU A 58 11.95 5.75 -3.75
C GLU A 58 11.38 7.17 -3.49
N ASP A 59 10.43 7.32 -2.55
CA ASP A 59 9.84 8.64 -2.25
C ASP A 59 10.90 9.61 -1.69
N ARG A 60 10.76 10.89 -2.02
CA ARG A 60 11.63 11.96 -1.52
C ARG A 60 11.50 12.16 0.00
N SER A 61 10.41 11.72 0.61
CA SER A 61 10.19 11.79 2.05
C SER A 61 10.62 10.50 2.75
N GLY A 62 11.59 10.63 3.67
CA GLY A 62 12.02 9.51 4.50
C GLY A 62 10.93 8.92 5.40
N GLU A 63 9.92 9.72 5.79
CA GLU A 63 8.77 9.24 6.57
C GLU A 63 7.89 8.29 5.76
N VAL A 64 7.62 8.66 4.51
CA VAL A 64 6.83 7.85 3.56
C VAL A 64 7.61 6.58 3.20
N GLN A 65 8.93 6.69 2.95
CA GLN A 65 9.79 5.53 2.73
C GLN A 65 9.75 4.55 3.92
N ASN A 66 9.85 5.04 5.15
CA ASN A 66 9.83 4.19 6.34
C ASN A 66 8.49 3.43 6.48
N LEU A 67 7.37 4.08 6.12
CA LEU A 67 6.08 3.40 6.05
C LEU A 67 6.04 2.35 4.95
N ALA A 68 6.54 2.66 3.74
CA ALA A 68 6.60 1.71 2.63
C ALA A 68 7.44 0.47 2.97
N VAL A 69 8.59 0.64 3.63
CA VAL A 69 9.44 -0.47 4.11
C VAL A 69 8.70 -1.33 5.13
N LYS A 70 7.98 -0.72 6.07
CA LYS A 70 7.18 -1.47 7.07
C LYS A 70 6.05 -2.25 6.42
N CYS A 71 5.38 -1.66 5.43
CA CYS A 71 4.31 -2.30 4.69
C CYS A 71 4.84 -3.51 3.90
N HIS A 72 5.96 -3.34 3.18
CA HIS A 72 6.60 -4.42 2.42
C HIS A 72 7.04 -5.60 3.30
N ARG A 73 7.66 -5.34 4.46
CA ARG A 73 8.04 -6.41 5.42
C ARG A 73 6.87 -7.19 5.99
N LYS A 74 5.68 -6.60 6.04
CA LYS A 74 4.46 -7.28 6.47
C LYS A 74 3.87 -8.12 5.35
N GLU A 75 3.98 -7.65 4.12
CA GLU A 75 3.61 -8.38 2.92
C GLU A 75 4.41 -9.68 2.79
N ASP A 76 5.71 -9.68 3.08
CA ASP A 76 6.53 -10.91 3.14
C ASP A 76 5.98 -11.94 4.14
N ARG A 77 5.42 -11.49 5.26
CA ARG A 77 4.81 -12.37 6.27
C ARG A 77 3.45 -12.92 5.80
N PHE A 78 2.70 -12.16 5.01
CA PHE A 78 1.37 -12.55 4.54
C PHE A 78 1.45 -13.49 3.31
N TRP A 79 2.42 -13.27 2.43
CA TRP A 79 2.59 -14.05 1.18
C TRP A 79 3.59 -15.19 1.26
N GLY A 80 4.21 -15.43 2.43
CA GLY A 80 4.95 -16.66 2.71
C GLY A 80 5.94 -17.05 1.62
N ARG A 81 6.71 -16.08 1.09
CA ARG A 81 7.87 -16.44 0.28
C ARG A 81 9.02 -16.79 1.23
N TYR A 82 9.24 -18.10 1.35
CA TYR A 82 10.42 -18.84 1.86
C TYR A 82 11.27 -18.15 2.93
#